data_AF-A0A7I5EA12-F1
#
_entry.id   AF-A0A7I5EA12-F1
#
_cell.length_a   1.000
_cell.length_b   1.000
_cell.length_c   1.000
_cell.angle_alpha   90.00
_cell.angle_beta   90.00
_cell.angle_gamma   90.00
#
_symmetry.space_group_name_H-M   'P 1'
#
loop_
_entity.id
_entity.type
_entity.pdbx_description
1 polymer ?
#
loop_
_entity_poly.entity_id
_entity_poly.type
_entity_poly.pdbx_seq_one_letter_code
_entity_poly.pdbx_strand_id
1 'polypeptide(L)' 'MAKSKNHTNHNQNRKAHRNGIKRPKKQRFMSMKGVDPKFLKNLRFAKKHNKRHVKMESNA' A
#
# COMPACT_ATOMS: atom_id res chain seq x y z
N MET A 1 -48.38 21.09 -1.44
CA MET A 1 -46.95 20.70 -1.41
C MET A 1 -46.58 20.18 -2.79
N ALA A 2 -45.86 20.98 -3.59
CA ALA A 2 -45.50 20.60 -4.95
C ALA A 2 -44.33 19.60 -4.93
N LYS A 3 -44.38 18.55 -5.75
CA LYS A 3 -43.37 17.48 -5.76
C LYS A 3 -42.00 18.02 -6.21
N SER A 4 -40.93 17.62 -5.52
CA SER A 4 -39.54 17.89 -5.90
C SER A 4 -38.85 16.64 -6.47
N LYS A 5 -37.62 16.80 -6.98
CA LYS A 5 -36.80 15.68 -7.46
C LYS A 5 -36.21 14.89 -6.30
N ASN A 6 -36.26 13.56 -6.38
CA ASN A 6 -35.83 12.67 -5.29
C ASN A 6 -34.33 12.31 -5.32
N HIS A 7 -33.68 12.28 -6.50
CA HIS A 7 -32.25 11.94 -6.62
C HIS A 7 -31.63 12.45 -7.94
N THR A 8 -30.33 12.79 -7.95
CA THR A 8 -29.57 13.08 -9.18
C THR A 8 -28.06 12.85 -9.03
N ASN A 9 -27.45 12.32 -10.10
CA ASN A 9 -26.00 12.16 -10.26
C ASN A 9 -25.40 13.13 -11.33
N HIS A 10 -26.17 14.13 -11.78
CA HIS A 10 -25.88 14.90 -13.00
C HIS A 10 -24.54 15.67 -13.00
N ASN A 11 -24.08 16.12 -11.84
CA ASN A 11 -22.83 16.90 -11.73
C ASN A 11 -21.70 16.17 -11.00
N GLN A 12 -21.91 14.95 -10.52
CA GLN A 12 -20.87 14.29 -9.72
C GLN A 12 -19.67 13.89 -10.58
N ASN A 13 -19.92 13.38 -11.80
CA ASN A 13 -18.85 13.02 -12.71
C ASN A 13 -17.98 14.24 -13.07
N ARG A 14 -18.61 15.36 -13.42
CA ARG A 14 -17.91 16.62 -13.73
C ARG A 14 -17.06 17.11 -12.57
N LYS A 15 -17.56 17.01 -11.32
CA LYS A 15 -16.80 17.38 -10.11
C LYS A 15 -15.63 16.41 -9.86
N ALA A 16 -15.85 15.10 -9.98
CA ALA A 16 -14.82 14.09 -9.79
C ALA A 16 -13.66 14.26 -10.79
N HIS A 17 -13.97 14.61 -12.03
CA HIS A 17 -12.97 14.85 -13.07
C HIS A 17 -12.33 16.24 -13.04
N ARG A 18 -12.93 17.26 -12.38
CA ARG A 18 -12.35 18.61 -12.26
C ARG A 18 -10.93 18.59 -11.68
N ASN A 19 -10.69 17.76 -10.67
CA ASN A 19 -9.36 17.56 -10.06
C ASN A 19 -8.65 16.30 -10.60
N GLY A 20 -9.33 15.54 -11.46
CA GLY A 20 -8.91 14.25 -11.98
C GLY A 20 -9.02 13.12 -10.95
N ILE A 21 -9.50 11.96 -11.39
CA ILE A 21 -9.52 10.74 -10.57
C ILE A 21 -8.11 10.15 -10.54
N LYS A 22 -7.36 10.41 -9.47
CA LYS A 22 -5.98 9.94 -9.34
C LYS A 22 -5.95 8.48 -8.89
N ARG A 23 -5.09 7.67 -9.53
CA ARG A 23 -4.84 6.28 -9.13
C ARG A 23 -4.03 6.27 -7.82
N PRO A 24 -4.18 5.25 -6.96
CA PRO A 24 -3.34 5.11 -5.77
C PRO A 24 -1.87 5.02 -6.16
N LYS A 25 -1.00 5.67 -5.38
CA LYS A 25 0.45 5.67 -5.64
C LYS A 25 1.02 4.27 -5.38
N LYS A 26 1.74 3.73 -6.36
CA LYS A 26 2.53 2.50 -6.20
C LYS A 26 3.89 2.86 -5.62
N GLN A 27 4.29 2.20 -4.54
CA GLN A 27 5.61 2.35 -3.93
C GLN A 27 6.48 1.16 -4.28
N ARG A 28 7.81 1.35 -4.37
CA ARG A 28 8.77 0.27 -4.67
C ARG A 28 8.69 -0.86 -3.64
N PHE A 29 8.50 -0.51 -2.37
CA PHE A 29 8.37 -1.47 -1.27
C PHE A 29 6.99 -1.30 -0.60
N MET A 30 6.17 -2.35 -0.65
CA MET A 30 4.87 -2.36 0.01
C MET A 30 4.98 -2.86 1.46
N SER A 31 3.98 -2.53 2.28
CA SER A 31 3.90 -3.05 3.65
C SER A 31 3.63 -4.55 3.67
N MET A 32 4.22 -5.28 4.61
CA MET A 32 3.93 -6.70 4.84
C MET A 32 2.74 -6.96 5.79
N LYS A 33 1.85 -5.98 5.97
CA LYS A 33 0.66 -6.12 6.82
C LYS A 33 -0.29 -7.15 6.20
N GLY A 34 -0.73 -8.14 6.99
CA GLY A 34 -1.62 -9.21 6.54
C GLY A 34 -0.91 -10.44 5.96
N VAL A 35 0.43 -10.46 5.92
CA VAL A 35 1.21 -11.66 5.61
C VAL A 35 1.19 -12.62 6.80
N ASP A 36 1.27 -13.93 6.52
CA ASP A 36 1.27 -15.00 7.54
C ASP A 36 2.23 -14.71 8.72
N PRO A 37 1.74 -14.72 9.97
CA PRO A 37 2.56 -14.47 11.15
C PRO A 37 3.74 -15.44 11.32
N LYS A 38 3.60 -16.72 10.93
CA LYS A 38 4.68 -17.72 11.05
C LYS A 38 5.84 -17.37 10.10
N PHE A 39 5.53 -17.03 8.86
CA PHE A 39 6.50 -16.52 7.89
C PHE A 39 7.17 -15.22 8.38
N LEU A 40 6.39 -14.25 8.87
CA LEU A 40 6.94 -12.98 9.36
C LEU A 40 7.88 -13.17 10.56
N LYS A 41 7.56 -14.08 11.48
CA LYS A 41 8.42 -14.42 12.62
C LYS A 41 9.78 -14.95 12.13
N ASN A 42 9.77 -15.88 11.17
CA ASN A 42 11.00 -16.41 10.58
C ASN A 42 11.82 -15.34 9.87
N LEU A 43 11.18 -14.52 9.00
CA LEU A 43 11.84 -13.45 8.27
C LEU A 43 12.51 -12.42 9.21
N ARG A 44 11.85 -12.10 10.32
CA ARG A 44 12.41 -11.21 11.35
C ARG A 44 13.67 -11.80 12.00
N PHE A 45 13.66 -13.10 12.33
CA PHE A 45 14.84 -13.75 12.91
C PHE A 45 15.98 -13.89 11.92
N ALA A 46 15.72 -14.20 10.65
CA ALA A 46 16.73 -14.25 9.60
C ALA A 46 17.42 -12.88 9.45
N LYS A 47 16.65 -11.81 9.25
CA LYS A 47 17.20 -10.44 9.15
C LYS A 47 17.96 -10.00 10.40
N LYS A 48 17.51 -10.42 11.59
CA LYS A 48 18.15 -10.07 12.88
C LYS A 48 19.57 -10.66 12.98
N HIS A 49 19.78 -11.91 12.57
CA HIS A 49 21.05 -12.61 12.78
C HIS A 49 22.02 -12.55 11.60
N ASN A 50 21.63 -11.98 10.46
CA ASN A 50 22.51 -11.79 9.30
C ASN A 50 23.82 -11.06 9.64
N LYS A 51 23.85 -10.17 10.64
CA LYS A 51 25.05 -9.43 11.04
C LYS A 51 26.07 -10.25 11.85
N ARG A 52 25.67 -11.37 12.46
CA ARG A 52 26.54 -12.18 13.33
C ARG A 52 27.46 -13.13 12.55
N HIS A 53 27.07 -13.49 11.33
CA HIS A 53 27.78 -14.45 10.48
C HIS A 53 28.43 -13.80 9.27
N VAL A 54 28.54 -12.47 9.23
CA VAL A 54 29.41 -11.80 8.26
C VAL A 54 30.84 -12.04 8.72
N LYS A 55 31.41 -13.20 8.36
CA LYS A 55 32.84 -13.20 8.03
C LYS A 55 32.93 -12.20 6.88
N MET A 56 33.54 -11.05 7.14
CA MET A 56 33.97 -10.15 6.09
C MET A 56 34.95 -10.96 5.25
N GLU A 57 34.48 -11.67 4.24
CA GLU A 57 35.37 -12.14 3.19
C GLU A 57 35.80 -10.86 2.46
N SER A 58 37.01 -10.42 2.78
CA SER A 58 37.76 -9.47 1.97
C SER A 58 38.05 -10.16 0.64
N ASN A 59 37.07 -10.17 -0.26
CA ASN A 59 37.31 -10.49 -1.64
C ASN A 59 38.02 -9.27 -2.22
N ALA A 60 39.35 -9.41 -2.34
CA ALA A 60 40.21 -8.55 -3.14
C ALA A 60 39.78 -8.58 -4.61
#